data_AF-A0A7C7QBW6-F1
#
_entry.id   AF-A0A7C7QBW6-F1
#
_cell.length_a   1.000
_cell.length_b   1.000
_cell.length_c   1.000
_cell.angle_alpha   90.00
_cell.angle_beta   90.00
_cell.angle_gamma   90.00
#
_symmetry.space_group_name_H-M   'P 1'
#
loop_
_entity.id
_entity.type
_entity.pdbx_description
1 polymer ?
#
loop_
_entity_poly.entity_id
_entity_poly.type
_entity_poly.pdbx_seq_one_letter_code
_entity_poly.pdbx_strand_id
1 'polypeptide(L)'
;ALLARRRGGPTNALWLNHRGGPLTARGVALILRKAGKQAGIRTPVSPHVLRHSFATHLLDGGADLRVVQELLGHANLATTQIYTHVSQSRAREVYTRAHPRAGASDLP
;
A
#
# COMPACT_ATOMS: atom_id res chain seq x y z
N ALA A 1 1.13 4.62 17.04
CA ALA A 1 2.21 4.97 16.08
C ALA A 1 3.08 3.75 15.83
N LEU A 2 3.59 3.58 14.61
CA LEU A 2 4.47 2.46 14.21
C LEU A 2 5.81 2.98 13.61
N LEU A 3 6.09 4.27 13.87
CA LEU A 3 7.37 4.93 13.65
C LEU A 3 8.29 4.67 14.86
N ALA A 4 9.60 4.67 14.65
CA ALA A 4 10.58 4.07 15.56
C ALA A 4 10.62 4.70 16.98
N ARG A 5 10.38 3.88 18.02
CA ARG A 5 10.98 4.07 19.35
C ARG A 5 12.21 3.17 19.46
N ARG A 6 13.39 3.77 19.67
CA ARG A 6 14.71 3.18 19.40
C ARG A 6 15.30 2.47 20.63
N ARG A 7 16.07 1.38 20.39
CA ARG A 7 16.91 0.69 21.39
C ARG A 7 18.28 0.22 20.83
N GLY A 8 18.68 0.65 19.63
CA GLY A 8 19.90 0.15 18.94
C GLY A 8 20.64 1.23 18.13
N GLY A 9 21.65 0.79 17.38
CA GLY A 9 22.54 1.63 16.56
C GLY A 9 21.84 2.46 15.45
N PRO A 10 22.60 3.25 14.68
CA PRO A 10 22.05 4.03 13.57
C PRO A 10 21.51 3.11 12.46
N THR A 11 20.36 3.48 11.90
CA THR A 11 19.76 2.77 10.76
C THR A 11 18.81 3.69 10.00
N ASN A 12 18.79 3.57 8.66
CA ASN A 12 17.93 4.36 7.78
C ASN A 12 16.56 3.66 7.53
N ALA A 13 16.28 2.56 8.25
CA ALA A 13 15.02 1.83 8.11
C ALA A 13 13.86 2.58 8.77
N LEU A 14 12.93 3.09 7.96
CA LEU A 14 11.68 3.74 8.40
C LEU A 14 10.84 2.84 9.33
N TRP A 15 10.93 1.52 9.16
CA TRP A 15 10.15 0.51 9.87
C TRP A 15 11.07 -0.44 10.65
N LEU A 16 10.91 -0.50 11.97
CA LEU A 16 11.68 -1.38 12.86
C LEU A 16 10.84 -2.54 13.40
N ASN A 17 11.51 -3.64 13.73
CA ASN A 17 10.96 -4.76 14.46
C ASN A 17 11.11 -4.56 15.99
N HIS A 18 10.49 -5.43 16.80
CA HIS A 18 10.49 -5.32 18.28
C HIS A 18 11.88 -5.38 18.95
N ARG A 19 12.92 -5.80 18.24
CA ARG A 19 14.32 -5.84 18.71
C ARG A 19 15.12 -4.60 18.29
N GLY A 20 14.49 -3.63 17.60
CA GLY A 20 15.13 -2.39 17.14
C GLY A 20 15.91 -2.50 15.83
N GLY A 21 15.97 -3.68 15.19
CA GLY A 21 16.48 -3.83 13.83
C GLY A 21 15.41 -3.58 12.76
N PRO A 22 15.76 -3.57 11.45
CA PRO A 22 14.80 -3.36 10.37
C PRO A 22 13.66 -4.39 10.35
N LEU A 23 12.47 -3.98 9.89
CA LEU A 23 11.33 -4.87 9.70
C LEU A 23 11.51 -5.71 8.42
N THR A 24 11.44 -7.04 8.53
CA THR A 24 11.57 -7.95 7.39
C THR A 24 10.23 -8.23 6.72
N ALA A 25 10.23 -8.66 5.44
CA ALA A 25 9.01 -9.04 4.72
C ALA A 25 8.21 -10.15 5.43
N ARG A 26 8.90 -11.13 6.03
CA ARG A 26 8.27 -12.15 6.89
C ARG A 26 7.62 -11.52 8.13
N GLY A 27 8.25 -10.50 8.73
CA GLY A 27 7.67 -9.68 9.80
C GLY A 27 6.39 -8.95 9.38
N VAL A 28 6.38 -8.32 8.20
CA VAL A 28 5.16 -7.69 7.62
C VAL A 28 4.04 -8.71 7.47
N ALA A 29 4.32 -9.90 6.93
CA ALA A 29 3.32 -10.97 6.77
C ALA A 29 2.79 -11.52 8.12
N LEU A 30 3.59 -11.50 9.19
CA LEU A 30 3.11 -11.81 10.55
C LEU A 30 2.19 -10.71 11.09
N ILE A 31 2.56 -9.43 10.90
CA ILE A 31 1.77 -8.27 11.34
C ILE A 31 0.41 -8.23 10.63
N LEU A 32 0.39 -8.36 9.29
CA LEU A 32 -0.84 -8.36 8.51
C LEU A 32 -1.78 -9.51 8.89
N ARG A 33 -1.26 -10.73 9.11
CA ARG A 33 -2.09 -11.86 9.56
C ARG A 33 -2.64 -11.65 10.97
N LYS A 34 -1.92 -10.98 11.86
CA LYS A 34 -2.43 -10.61 13.19
C LYS A 34 -3.53 -9.54 13.06
N ALA A 35 -3.29 -8.48 12.28
CA ALA A 35 -4.25 -7.41 12.05
C ALA A 35 -5.56 -7.93 11.43
N GLY A 36 -5.49 -8.81 10.42
CA GLY A 36 -6.67 -9.44 9.82
C GLY A 36 -7.52 -10.21 10.83
N LYS A 37 -6.89 -11.02 11.69
CA LYS A 37 -7.59 -11.69 12.80
C LYS A 37 -8.23 -10.72 13.79
N GLN A 38 -7.54 -9.63 14.15
CA GLN A 38 -8.07 -8.61 15.06
C GLN A 38 -9.24 -7.80 14.44
N ALA A 39 -9.28 -7.69 13.10
CA ALA A 39 -10.37 -7.08 12.35
C ALA A 39 -11.51 -8.06 12.00
N GLY A 40 -11.50 -9.30 12.54
CA GLY A 40 -12.53 -10.31 12.26
C GLY A 40 -12.51 -10.90 10.85
N ILE A 41 -11.49 -10.60 10.05
CA ILE A 41 -11.38 -11.05 8.65
C ILE A 41 -11.13 -12.57 8.65
N ARG A 42 -12.09 -13.33 8.11
CA ARG A 42 -12.07 -14.80 8.07
C ARG A 42 -11.01 -15.36 7.12
N THR A 43 -10.64 -14.61 6.07
CA THR A 43 -9.63 -15.01 5.08
C THR A 43 -8.20 -14.67 5.54
N PRO A 44 -7.18 -15.46 5.18
CA PRO A 44 -5.79 -15.19 5.56
C PRO A 44 -5.22 -13.91 4.88
N VAL A 45 -5.19 -12.80 5.63
CA VAL A 45 -4.58 -11.54 5.14
C VAL A 45 -3.06 -11.69 4.97
N SER A 46 -2.57 -11.34 3.78
CA SER A 46 -1.15 -11.38 3.39
C SER A 46 -0.79 -10.13 2.56
N PRO A 47 0.51 -9.84 2.32
CA PRO A 47 0.91 -8.70 1.49
C PRO A 47 0.33 -8.75 0.07
N HIS A 48 0.26 -9.94 -0.55
CA HIS A 48 -0.29 -10.10 -1.89
C HIS A 48 -1.81 -9.92 -1.92
N VAL A 49 -2.53 -10.48 -0.94
CA VAL A 49 -3.99 -10.32 -0.81
C VAL A 49 -4.33 -8.84 -0.60
N LEU A 50 -3.63 -8.15 0.30
CA LEU A 50 -3.86 -6.72 0.56
C LEU A 50 -3.56 -5.85 -0.68
N ARG A 51 -2.47 -6.15 -1.42
CA ARG A 51 -2.13 -5.47 -2.68
C ARG A 51 -3.16 -5.70 -3.77
N HIS A 52 -3.75 -6.91 -3.85
CA HIS A 52 -4.82 -7.22 -4.79
C HIS A 52 -6.13 -6.52 -4.40
N SER A 53 -6.54 -6.57 -3.13
CA SER A 53 -7.72 -5.83 -2.66
C SER A 53 -7.62 -4.32 -2.91
N PHE A 54 -6.43 -3.72 -2.74
CA PHE A 54 -6.18 -2.32 -3.11
C PHE A 54 -6.37 -2.07 -4.62
N ALA A 55 -5.85 -2.97 -5.47
CA ALA A 55 -5.99 -2.87 -6.92
C ALA A 55 -7.46 -2.93 -7.35
N THR A 56 -8.19 -3.97 -6.90
CA THR A 56 -9.61 -4.17 -7.22
C THR A 56 -10.46 -3.01 -6.70
N HIS A 57 -10.27 -2.59 -5.45
CA HIS A 57 -11.02 -1.48 -4.84
C HIS A 57 -10.85 -0.14 -5.57
N LEU A 58 -9.68 0.10 -6.19
CA LEU A 58 -9.48 1.26 -7.06
C LEU A 58 -10.19 1.10 -8.41
N LEU A 59 -10.09 -0.07 -9.06
CA LEU A 59 -10.76 -0.35 -10.34
C LEU A 59 -12.28 -0.26 -10.20
N ASP A 60 -12.86 -0.86 -9.15
CA ASP A 60 -14.28 -0.78 -8.80
C ASP A 60 -14.73 0.67 -8.52
N GLY A 61 -13.82 1.49 -7.98
CA GLY A 61 -14.00 2.94 -7.80
C GLY A 61 -13.84 3.79 -9.07
N GLY A 62 -13.64 3.16 -10.24
CA GLY A 62 -13.47 3.84 -11.52
C GLY A 62 -12.05 4.37 -11.78
N ALA A 63 -11.02 3.82 -11.12
CA ALA A 63 -9.63 4.16 -11.43
C ALA A 63 -9.17 3.53 -12.75
N ASP A 64 -8.35 4.27 -13.49
CA ASP A 64 -7.69 3.73 -14.68
C ASP A 64 -6.68 2.64 -14.30
N LEU A 65 -6.57 1.60 -15.12
CA LEU A 65 -5.61 0.51 -14.92
C LEU A 65 -4.15 1.00 -14.92
N ARG A 66 -3.80 2.07 -15.64
CA ARG A 66 -2.48 2.74 -15.54
C ARG A 66 -2.26 3.35 -14.17
N VAL A 67 -3.24 4.08 -13.63
CA VAL A 67 -3.18 4.65 -12.28
C VAL A 67 -2.93 3.56 -11.23
N VAL A 68 -3.64 2.45 -11.34
CA VAL A 68 -3.45 1.31 -10.43
C VAL A 68 -2.06 0.69 -10.61
N GLN A 69 -1.55 0.54 -11.83
CA GLN A 69 -0.19 0.02 -12.08
C GLN A 69 0.93 0.96 -11.59
N GLU A 70 0.76 2.28 -11.74
CA GLU A 70 1.69 3.31 -11.24
C GLU A 70 1.74 3.33 -9.71
N LEU A 71 0.58 3.40 -9.05
CA LEU A 71 0.48 3.36 -7.57
C LEU A 71 1.01 2.04 -6.98
N LEU A 72 1.04 0.97 -7.77
CA LEU A 72 1.62 -0.31 -7.41
C LEU A 72 3.13 -0.44 -7.74
N GLY A 73 3.71 0.49 -8.49
CA GLY A 73 5.16 0.58 -8.74
C GLY A 73 5.71 -0.44 -9.75
N HIS A 74 4.94 -0.83 -10.77
CA HIS A 74 5.45 -1.70 -11.84
C HIS A 74 6.31 -0.94 -12.86
N ALA A 75 7.59 -0.77 -12.52
CA ALA A 75 8.56 0.08 -13.22
C ALA A 75 9.07 -0.46 -14.59
N ASN A 76 8.24 -1.11 -15.40
CA ASN A 76 8.63 -1.53 -16.75
C ASN A 76 7.43 -1.55 -17.72
N LEU A 77 7.29 -0.47 -18.51
CA LEU A 77 6.29 -0.38 -19.58
C LEU A 77 6.91 -0.80 -20.93
N ALA A 78 6.80 -2.09 -21.23
CA ALA A 78 6.84 -2.60 -22.60
C ALA A 78 5.59 -3.50 -22.79
N THR A 79 4.80 -3.38 -23.86
CA THR A 79 5.03 -2.73 -25.16
C THR A 79 3.89 -1.79 -25.61
N THR A 80 4.17 -1.01 -26.66
CA THR A 80 3.25 -0.14 -27.44
C THR A 80 2.72 1.14 -26.76
N GLN A 81 3.09 2.30 -27.33
CA GLN A 81 2.82 3.64 -26.79
C GLN A 81 1.48 4.21 -27.28
N ILE A 82 0.38 3.51 -26.98
CA ILE A 82 -0.99 4.04 -27.12
C ILE A 82 -1.64 4.01 -25.72
N TYR A 83 -2.79 4.68 -25.55
CA TYR A 83 -3.58 4.72 -24.31
C TYR A 83 -3.02 5.67 -23.24
N THR A 84 -2.64 6.86 -23.72
CA THR A 84 -3.14 8.18 -23.29
C THR A 84 -2.94 8.62 -21.83
N HIS A 85 -2.11 9.66 -21.67
CA HIS A 85 -2.09 10.66 -20.60
C HIS A 85 -3.10 10.49 -19.45
N VAL A 86 -2.64 10.02 -18.29
CA VAL A 86 -3.33 10.22 -17.01
C VAL A 86 -2.48 11.14 -16.14
N SER A 87 -3.10 12.15 -15.54
CA SER A 87 -2.40 13.08 -14.64
C SER A 87 -2.37 12.54 -13.21
N GLN A 88 -1.30 12.84 -12.46
CA GLN A 88 -1.19 12.48 -11.04
C GLN A 88 -2.34 13.07 -10.19
N SER A 89 -2.94 14.19 -10.63
CA SER A 89 -4.15 14.75 -10.02
C SER A 89 -5.36 13.81 -10.13
N ARG A 90 -5.60 13.20 -11.30
CA ARG A 90 -6.68 12.22 -11.52
C ARG A 90 -6.45 10.96 -10.69
N ALA A 91 -5.20 10.50 -10.58
CA ALA A 91 -4.83 9.38 -9.73
C ALA A 91 -5.17 9.62 -8.25
N ARG A 92 -4.80 10.82 -7.74
CA ARG A 92 -5.04 11.22 -6.35
C ARG A 92 -6.52 11.47 -6.06
N GLU A 93 -7.27 12.03 -7.01
CA GLU A 93 -8.72 12.24 -6.91
C GLU A 93 -9.48 10.92 -6.76
N VAL A 94 -9.20 9.92 -7.61
CA VAL A 94 -9.90 8.62 -7.53
C VAL A 94 -9.46 7.83 -6.30
N TYR A 95 -8.18 7.91 -5.88
CA TYR A 95 -7.77 7.34 -4.59
C TYR A 95 -8.56 7.96 -3.42
N THR A 96 -8.68 9.29 -3.37
CA THR A 96 -9.47 10.00 -2.34
C THR A 96 -10.94 9.64 -2.37
N ARG A 97 -11.52 9.45 -3.57
CA ARG A 97 -12.94 9.08 -3.74
C ARG A 97 -13.24 7.63 -3.36
N ALA A 98 -12.36 6.69 -3.72
CA ALA A 98 -12.59 5.27 -3.53
C ALA A 98 -12.15 4.77 -2.15
N HIS A 99 -10.96 5.16 -1.68
CA HIS A 99 -10.35 4.55 -0.50
C HIS A 99 -11.07 4.98 0.79
N PRO A 100 -11.60 4.06 1.61
CA PRO A 100 -12.58 4.32 2.69
C PRO A 100 -12.05 5.11 3.91
N ARG A 101 -10.85 5.70 3.79
CA ARG A 101 -10.22 6.57 4.79
C ARG A 101 -9.52 7.81 4.21
N ALA A 102 -9.48 7.99 2.89
CA ALA A 102 -8.64 9.01 2.24
C ALA A 102 -9.20 10.45 2.27
N GLY A 103 -9.80 10.82 3.41
CA GLY A 103 -10.19 12.20 3.72
C GLY A 103 -8.96 13.09 3.99
N ALA A 104 -9.21 14.38 4.19
CA ALA A 104 -8.22 15.46 4.16
C ALA A 104 -7.13 15.46 5.27
N SER A 105 -7.01 14.40 6.06
CA SER A 105 -6.00 14.24 7.13
C SER A 105 -4.78 13.39 6.74
N ASP A 106 -4.89 12.55 5.72
CA ASP A 106 -4.00 11.39 5.53
C ASP A 106 -2.88 11.63 4.48
N LEU A 107 -2.52 12.90 4.21
CA LEU A 107 -1.51 13.29 3.23
C LEU A 107 -0.56 14.36 3.80
N PRO A 108 0.77 14.23 3.59
CA PRO A 108 1.75 15.29 3.85
C PRO A 108 1.81 16.33 2.70
#